data_AF-A0A6N7PGV1-F1
#
_entry.id   AF-A0A6N7PGV1-F1
#
_cell.length_a   1.000
_cell.length_b   1.000
_cell.length_c   1.000
_cell.angle_alpha   90.00
_cell.angle_beta   90.00
_cell.angle_gamma   90.00
#
_symmetry.space_group_name_H-M   'P 1'
#
loop_
_entity.id
_entity.type
_entity.pdbx_description
1 polymer ?
#
loop_
_entity_poly.entity_id
_entity_poly.type
_entity_poly.pdbx_seq_one_letter_code
_entity_poly.pdbx_strand_id
1 'polypeptide(L)'
;MPLCPRTELDADVSRALSALGAATSEPALDALAAPDAVAAALTRLPPSAPFLLRAAPPLDGASSGHGPEPKAPVWIRGTLGGADVRIAPCRLPEGQRPSTTRVVRLVVTSEKRPCCDAASCTNQRTLAVAWAELEQAEPGEVPRRLLVAAAADLDEGRARARVARAAAPLARAFAAPLEAAEGLLAVPQEPEPSPEAPLLPAGKLARFELRPEGERLVLRDHESLGPRQTTRRNTVLGAILLALALGLWIQAARALRAGDRNLTIGFGAAALLVTLTGYAFVSVARFGARYHAPSAPLFWVGRDRFVIAPWVSRTGAVDLLPEGRLGAAIALEELRDVSTPRRDDHVAVEINSDHGPMDVFLTDDEELASFWAAALRRALGDMAHPKARASARKRARERAASGEAA
;
A
#
# COMPACT_ATOMS: atom_id res chain seq x y z
N MET A 1 -0.81 -20.36 -27.57
CA MET A 1 -2.06 -19.64 -27.26
C MET A 1 -1.69 -18.43 -26.43
N PRO A 2 -1.97 -17.20 -26.88
CA PRO A 2 -1.66 -16.01 -26.10
C PRO A 2 -2.59 -15.95 -24.89
N LEU A 3 -2.01 -15.69 -23.72
CA LEU A 3 -2.70 -15.55 -22.44
C LEU A 3 -3.67 -14.35 -22.54
N CYS A 4 -4.97 -14.58 -22.42
CA CYS A 4 -5.92 -13.49 -22.18
C CYS A 4 -5.48 -12.70 -20.94
N PRO A 5 -5.52 -11.35 -20.95
CA PRO A 5 -5.19 -10.55 -19.76
C PRO A 5 -6.10 -10.97 -18.61
N ARG A 6 -5.48 -11.37 -17.49
CA ARG A 6 -6.18 -11.73 -16.26
C ARG A 6 -6.54 -10.40 -15.59
N THR A 7 -7.73 -9.86 -15.90
CA THR A 7 -8.34 -8.59 -15.38
C THR A 7 -8.18 -7.35 -16.26
N GLU A 8 -9.06 -6.35 -16.03
CA GLU A 8 -9.02 -5.01 -16.64
C GLU A 8 -7.70 -4.28 -16.33
N LEU A 9 -7.13 -4.51 -15.14
CA LEU A 9 -5.84 -3.96 -14.74
C LEU A 9 -4.71 -4.44 -15.68
N ASP A 10 -4.64 -5.74 -15.96
CA ASP A 10 -3.61 -6.30 -16.84
C ASP A 10 -3.66 -5.69 -18.25
N ALA A 11 -4.87 -5.47 -18.77
CA ALA A 11 -5.07 -4.84 -20.06
C ALA A 11 -4.63 -3.37 -20.05
N ASP A 12 -5.00 -2.60 -19.03
CA ASP A 12 -4.60 -1.20 -18.86
C ASP A 12 -3.07 -1.05 -18.70
N VAL A 13 -2.45 -1.92 -17.91
CA VAL A 13 -1.00 -1.95 -17.67
C VAL A 13 -0.25 -2.32 -18.94
N SER A 14 -0.70 -3.38 -19.63
CA SER A 14 -0.13 -3.78 -20.91
C SER A 14 -0.19 -2.65 -21.93
N ARG A 15 -1.31 -1.92 -21.99
CA ARG A 15 -1.48 -0.74 -22.84
C ARG A 15 -0.54 0.39 -22.46
N ALA A 16 -0.42 0.70 -21.17
CA ALA A 16 0.49 1.74 -20.67
C ALA A 16 1.96 1.44 -21.02
N LEU A 17 2.41 0.21 -20.77
CA LEU A 17 3.77 -0.23 -21.06
C LEU A 17 4.05 -0.27 -22.57
N SER A 18 3.12 -0.81 -23.36
CA SER A 18 3.25 -0.83 -24.82
C SER A 18 3.34 0.58 -25.39
N ALA A 19 2.55 1.52 -24.87
CA ALA A 19 2.61 2.91 -25.28
C ALA A 19 3.97 3.55 -24.98
N LEU A 20 4.64 3.15 -23.89
CA LEU A 20 6.01 3.55 -23.54
C LEU A 20 7.10 2.81 -24.35
N GLY A 21 6.74 1.78 -25.11
CA GLY A 21 7.71 0.92 -25.80
C GLY A 21 8.39 -0.09 -24.86
N ALA A 22 7.69 -0.54 -23.83
CA ALA A 22 8.13 -1.55 -22.86
C ALA A 22 7.18 -2.77 -22.86
N ALA A 23 7.69 -3.93 -22.46
CA ALA A 23 6.91 -5.15 -22.30
C ALA A 23 6.51 -5.39 -20.84
N THR A 24 5.41 -6.10 -20.58
CA THR A 24 5.01 -6.51 -19.22
C THR A 24 6.04 -7.43 -18.54
N SER A 25 6.82 -8.17 -19.34
CA SER A 25 7.91 -9.04 -18.91
C SER A 25 9.23 -8.29 -18.63
N GLU A 26 9.32 -7.01 -19.00
CA GLU A 26 10.54 -6.24 -18.81
C GLU A 26 10.76 -5.95 -17.31
N PRO A 27 11.98 -6.13 -16.77
CA PRO A 27 12.28 -5.78 -15.39
C PRO A 27 12.01 -4.30 -15.11
N ALA A 28 11.29 -4.01 -14.03
CA ALA A 28 10.99 -2.65 -13.60
C ALA A 28 11.75 -2.29 -12.32
N LEU A 29 12.17 -1.05 -12.24
CA LEU A 29 12.82 -0.45 -11.08
C LEU A 29 11.76 0.17 -10.17
N ASP A 30 11.83 -0.07 -8.87
CA ASP A 30 11.02 0.62 -7.87
C ASP A 30 11.84 0.86 -6.61
N ALA A 31 12.33 2.10 -6.46
CA ALA A 31 13.15 2.48 -5.33
C ALA A 31 12.33 2.80 -4.07
N LEU A 32 11.00 2.86 -4.16
CA LEU A 32 10.13 2.88 -2.98
C LEU A 32 10.00 1.49 -2.38
N ALA A 33 9.96 0.44 -3.19
CA ALA A 33 9.89 -0.96 -2.71
C ALA A 33 11.28 -1.59 -2.47
N ALA A 34 12.27 -1.33 -3.31
CA ALA A 34 13.59 -1.98 -3.28
C ALA A 34 14.74 -1.02 -3.72
N PRO A 35 15.11 -0.01 -2.91
CA PRO A 35 16.09 1.03 -3.26
C PRO A 35 17.47 0.45 -3.61
N ASP A 36 17.94 -0.53 -2.84
CA ASP A 36 19.26 -1.15 -3.07
C ASP A 36 19.28 -1.97 -4.37
N ALA A 37 18.20 -2.69 -4.68
CA ALA A 37 18.07 -3.43 -5.95
C ALA A 37 18.08 -2.49 -7.15
N VAL A 38 17.40 -1.33 -7.04
CA VAL A 38 17.42 -0.30 -8.09
C VAL A 38 18.81 0.28 -8.28
N ALA A 39 19.50 0.62 -7.19
CA ALA A 39 20.87 1.15 -7.25
C ALA A 39 21.83 0.17 -7.94
N ALA A 40 21.76 -1.11 -7.57
CA ALA A 40 22.56 -2.17 -8.18
C ALA A 40 22.22 -2.37 -9.66
N ALA A 41 20.93 -2.39 -10.01
CA ALA A 41 20.49 -2.56 -11.40
C ALA A 41 20.97 -1.43 -12.31
N LEU A 42 20.81 -0.17 -11.89
CA LEU A 42 21.24 0.99 -12.68
C LEU A 42 22.76 1.02 -12.91
N THR A 43 23.54 0.52 -11.96
CA THR A 43 25.01 0.45 -12.07
C THR A 43 25.47 -0.60 -13.08
N ARG A 44 24.65 -1.64 -13.33
CA ARG A 44 24.95 -2.73 -14.29
C ARG A 44 24.48 -2.44 -15.72
N LEU A 45 23.59 -1.47 -15.90
CA LEU A 45 23.08 -1.14 -17.23
C LEU A 45 24.19 -0.57 -18.10
N PRO A 46 24.31 -0.99 -19.38
CA PRO A 46 25.26 -0.38 -20.28
C PRO A 46 24.85 1.08 -20.59
N PRO A 47 25.81 1.94 -21.00
CA PRO A 47 25.51 3.30 -21.44
C PRO A 47 24.40 3.30 -22.50
N SER A 48 23.47 4.25 -22.38
CA SER A 48 22.31 4.39 -23.27
C SER A 48 21.34 3.19 -23.28
N ALA A 49 21.43 2.27 -22.31
CA ALA A 49 20.42 1.24 -22.14
C ALA A 49 19.10 1.86 -21.67
N PRO A 50 17.95 1.42 -22.20
CA PRO A 50 16.68 1.88 -21.70
C PRO A 50 16.39 1.25 -20.33
N PHE A 51 15.69 1.99 -19.46
CA PHE A 51 15.23 1.49 -18.17
C PHE A 51 13.78 1.88 -17.92
N LEU A 52 13.09 1.10 -17.11
CA LEU A 52 11.71 1.34 -16.73
C LEU A 52 11.64 1.53 -15.21
N LEU A 53 11.18 2.70 -14.78
CA LEU A 53 11.06 3.07 -13.37
C LEU A 53 9.59 3.28 -13.00
N ARG A 54 9.18 2.77 -11.85
CA ARG A 54 7.95 3.16 -11.19
C ARG A 54 8.20 4.35 -10.28
N ALA A 55 7.35 5.36 -10.40
CA ALA A 55 7.34 6.53 -9.54
C ALA A 55 5.92 6.86 -9.09
N ALA A 56 5.80 7.69 -8.06
CA ALA A 56 4.52 8.00 -7.46
C ALA A 56 4.20 9.51 -7.55
N PRO A 57 3.02 9.93 -8.01
CA PRO A 57 2.65 11.35 -8.05
C PRO A 57 2.50 11.94 -6.63
N PRO A 58 2.61 13.26 -6.46
CA PRO A 58 2.42 13.91 -5.17
C PRO A 58 0.96 13.76 -4.73
N LEU A 59 0.76 13.44 -3.45
CA LEU A 59 -0.57 13.34 -2.88
C LEU A 59 -1.06 14.72 -2.46
N ASP A 60 -2.37 14.93 -2.55
CA ASP A 60 -2.99 16.18 -2.09
C ASP A 60 -3.05 16.21 -0.56
N GLY A 61 -3.21 17.41 0.02
CA GLY A 61 -3.25 17.58 1.48
C GLY A 61 -4.33 16.73 2.14
N ALA A 62 -4.05 16.20 3.33
CA ALA A 62 -5.03 15.46 4.12
C ALA A 62 -6.23 16.35 4.47
N SER A 63 -7.45 15.84 4.29
CA SER A 63 -8.66 16.49 4.78
C SER A 63 -8.89 16.12 6.25
N SER A 64 -9.62 16.96 6.99
CA SER A 64 -9.89 16.74 8.42
C SER A 64 -10.59 15.40 8.65
N GLY A 65 -9.81 14.39 9.09
CA GLY A 65 -10.30 13.06 9.48
C GLY A 65 -9.94 11.92 8.54
N HIS A 66 -9.35 12.18 7.36
CA HIS A 66 -8.92 11.14 6.41
C HIS A 66 -7.47 11.34 5.95
N GLY A 67 -6.81 10.24 5.58
CA GLY A 67 -5.50 10.31 4.93
C GLY A 67 -5.58 11.01 3.57
N PRO A 68 -4.44 11.38 2.96
CA PRO A 68 -4.44 12.05 1.66
C PRO A 68 -5.10 11.15 0.60
N GLU A 69 -5.70 11.77 -0.42
CA GLU A 69 -6.29 11.00 -1.52
C GLU A 69 -5.19 10.25 -2.27
N PRO A 70 -5.27 8.91 -2.36
CA PRO A 70 -4.25 8.14 -3.03
C PRO A 70 -4.34 8.30 -4.54
N LYS A 71 -3.18 8.35 -5.18
CA LYS A 71 -3.04 8.48 -6.63
C LYS A 71 -2.27 7.28 -7.16
N ALA A 72 -2.69 6.76 -8.31
CA ALA A 72 -2.04 5.65 -8.96
C ALA A 72 -0.59 5.98 -9.32
N PRO A 73 0.33 5.00 -9.30
CA PRO A 73 1.71 5.21 -9.71
C PRO A 73 1.78 5.49 -11.21
N VAL A 74 2.93 5.97 -11.64
CA VAL A 74 3.26 6.19 -13.04
C VAL A 74 4.47 5.37 -13.43
N TRP A 75 4.53 5.00 -14.71
CA TRP A 75 5.69 4.43 -15.35
C TRP A 75 6.51 5.54 -16.00
N ILE A 76 7.82 5.51 -15.79
CA ILE A 76 8.81 6.36 -16.44
C ILE A 76 9.73 5.48 -17.28
N ARG A 77 9.75 5.71 -18.59
CA ARG A 77 10.71 5.12 -19.51
C ARG A 77 11.81 6.14 -19.78
N GLY A 78 13.04 5.80 -19.44
CA GLY A 78 14.21 6.62 -19.68
C GLY A 78 15.32 5.82 -20.37
N THR A 79 16.41 6.51 -20.67
CA THR A 79 17.63 5.95 -21.24
C THR A 79 18.79 6.33 -20.32
N LEU A 80 19.67 5.37 -19.99
CA LEU A 80 20.77 5.62 -19.07
C LEU A 80 21.69 6.73 -19.60
N GLY A 81 21.78 7.83 -18.86
CA GLY A 81 22.53 9.04 -19.24
C GLY A 81 21.72 10.04 -20.08
N GLY A 82 20.42 9.83 -20.24
CA GLY A 82 19.49 10.73 -20.93
C GLY A 82 18.51 11.40 -19.97
N ALA A 83 18.30 12.71 -20.15
CA ALA A 83 17.36 13.48 -19.34
C ALA A 83 15.90 13.41 -19.84
N ASP A 84 15.70 13.09 -21.11
CA ASP A 84 14.38 12.95 -21.71
C ASP A 84 13.74 11.63 -21.30
N VAL A 85 12.48 11.71 -20.89
CA VAL A 85 11.70 10.58 -20.40
C VAL A 85 10.31 10.57 -20.99
N ARG A 86 9.74 9.37 -21.11
CA ARG A 86 8.33 9.16 -21.45
C ARG A 86 7.60 8.67 -20.21
N ILE A 87 6.44 9.25 -19.93
CA ILE A 87 5.68 9.00 -18.70
C ILE A 87 4.26 8.58 -19.06
N ALA A 88 3.78 7.50 -18.45
CA ALA A 88 2.40 7.07 -18.56
C ALA A 88 1.84 6.70 -17.17
N PRO A 89 0.55 6.95 -16.89
CA PRO A 89 -0.10 6.37 -15.71
C PRO A 89 0.00 4.83 -15.74
N CYS A 90 0.08 4.20 -14.57
CA CYS A 90 0.16 2.75 -14.47
C CYS A 90 -1.05 2.05 -15.13
N ARG A 91 -2.21 2.70 -15.08
CA ARG A 91 -3.41 2.33 -15.84
C ARG A 91 -3.65 3.41 -16.88
N LEU A 92 -3.45 3.09 -18.16
CA LEU A 92 -3.65 4.03 -19.26
C LEU A 92 -5.04 3.79 -19.90
N PRO A 93 -6.00 4.72 -19.73
CA PRO A 93 -7.28 4.64 -20.41
C PRO A 93 -7.11 4.64 -21.93
N GLU A 94 -8.09 4.07 -22.63
CA GLU A 94 -8.11 4.08 -24.09
C GLU A 94 -8.10 5.51 -24.65
N GLY A 95 -7.26 5.75 -25.67
CA GLY A 95 -7.12 7.06 -26.32
C GLY A 95 -6.13 8.03 -25.66
N GLN A 96 -5.63 7.75 -24.45
CA GLN A 96 -4.57 8.55 -23.84
C GLN A 96 -3.18 8.16 -24.37
N ARG A 97 -2.26 9.12 -24.42
CA ARG A 97 -0.88 8.93 -24.88
C ARG A 97 0.10 9.24 -23.74
N PRO A 98 1.27 8.58 -23.72
CA PRO A 98 2.34 8.96 -22.80
C PRO A 98 2.81 10.38 -23.09
N SER A 99 3.05 11.15 -22.04
CA SER A 99 3.69 12.45 -22.15
C SER A 99 5.21 12.28 -22.28
N THR A 100 5.84 13.19 -23.02
CA THR A 100 7.31 13.27 -23.13
C THR A 100 7.76 14.55 -22.46
N THR A 101 8.74 14.45 -21.57
CA THR A 101 9.27 15.57 -20.79
C THR A 101 10.71 15.29 -20.41
N ARG A 102 11.34 16.19 -19.67
CA ARG A 102 12.71 16.09 -19.20
C ARG A 102 12.78 16.10 -17.69
N VAL A 103 13.63 15.25 -17.11
CA VAL A 103 13.99 15.33 -15.69
C VAL A 103 15.02 16.44 -15.52
N VAL A 104 14.68 17.49 -14.79
CA VAL A 104 15.52 18.67 -14.60
C VAL A 104 16.51 18.46 -13.47
N ARG A 105 16.06 17.82 -12.37
CA ARG A 105 16.86 17.52 -11.18
C ARG A 105 16.17 16.51 -10.29
N LEU A 106 16.94 15.90 -9.38
CA LEU A 106 16.41 15.16 -8.25
C LEU A 106 16.60 15.98 -6.98
N VAL A 107 15.52 16.19 -6.23
CA VAL A 107 15.53 16.97 -4.98
C VAL A 107 15.24 16.05 -3.81
N VAL A 108 16.17 16.00 -2.85
CA VAL A 108 15.97 15.31 -1.58
C VAL A 108 15.50 16.31 -0.53
N THR A 109 14.34 16.01 0.05
CA THR A 109 13.74 16.78 1.14
C THR A 109 13.58 15.89 2.35
N SER A 110 13.54 16.49 3.53
CA SER A 110 13.24 15.77 4.76
C SER A 110 12.30 16.55 5.65
N GLU A 111 11.48 15.83 6.39
CA GLU A 111 10.61 16.40 7.41
C GLU A 111 10.63 15.56 8.68
N LYS A 112 10.50 16.24 9.82
CA LYS A 112 10.43 15.59 11.13
C LYS A 112 8.98 15.31 11.49
N ARG A 113 8.74 14.12 11.99
CA ARG A 113 7.42 13.62 12.38
C ARG A 113 7.48 12.99 13.78
N PRO A 114 6.36 12.93 14.50
CA PRO A 114 6.30 12.19 15.77
C PRO A 114 6.74 10.74 15.60
N CYS A 115 7.46 10.21 16.59
CA CYS A 115 7.92 8.81 16.58
C CYS A 115 6.72 7.82 16.63
N CYS A 116 5.76 8.12 17.50
CA CYS A 116 4.62 7.30 17.90
C CYS A 116 3.55 8.17 18.56
N ASP A 117 2.40 7.58 18.87
CA ASP A 117 1.27 8.27 19.51
C ASP A 117 1.39 8.45 21.02
N ALA A 118 2.46 7.96 21.65
CA ALA A 118 2.64 8.09 23.09
C ALA A 118 2.87 9.57 23.46
N ALA A 119 2.00 10.13 24.31
CA ALA A 119 2.09 11.52 24.76
C ALA A 119 3.43 11.87 25.45
N SER A 120 4.14 10.87 25.98
CA SER A 120 5.46 11.03 26.60
C SER A 120 6.63 10.82 25.63
N CYS A 121 6.41 10.44 24.36
CA CYS A 121 7.50 10.33 23.39
C CYS A 121 7.91 11.72 22.89
N THR A 122 9.16 12.10 23.15
CA THR A 122 9.78 13.29 22.57
C THR A 122 10.64 12.97 21.35
N ASN A 123 10.79 11.69 20.99
CA ASN A 123 11.54 11.30 19.80
C ASN A 123 10.82 11.77 18.54
N GLN A 124 11.60 12.09 17.52
CA GLN A 124 11.11 12.42 16.20
C GLN A 124 11.75 11.48 15.17
N ARG A 125 10.96 11.13 14.16
CA ARG A 125 11.41 10.38 13.00
C ARG A 125 11.57 11.34 11.84
N THR A 126 12.68 11.24 11.14
CA THR A 126 12.89 11.97 9.89
C THR A 126 12.39 11.10 8.75
N LEU A 127 11.42 11.60 8.00
CA LEU A 127 11.09 11.08 6.68
C LEU A 127 11.93 11.85 5.66
N ALA A 128 12.83 11.16 4.97
CA ALA A 128 13.52 11.68 3.79
C ALA A 128 12.84 11.15 2.53
N VAL A 129 12.71 11.99 1.51
CA VAL A 129 12.13 11.64 0.21
C VAL A 129 12.91 12.26 -0.93
N ALA A 130 13.05 11.54 -2.04
CA ALA A 130 13.61 12.04 -3.30
C ALA A 130 12.51 12.26 -4.33
N TRP A 131 12.46 13.47 -4.87
CA TRP A 131 11.55 13.87 -5.95
C TRP A 131 12.33 14.04 -7.25
N ALA A 132 11.90 13.39 -8.32
CA ALA A 132 12.30 13.76 -9.68
C ALA A 132 11.47 14.96 -10.12
N GLU A 133 12.09 16.12 -10.31
CA GLU A 133 11.42 17.32 -10.84
C GLU A 133 11.48 17.31 -12.37
N LEU A 134 10.33 17.55 -12.98
CA LEU A 134 10.14 17.52 -14.42
C LEU A 134 10.08 18.93 -14.99
N GLU A 135 10.54 19.10 -16.22
CA GLU A 135 10.32 20.31 -16.99
C GLU A 135 8.81 20.54 -17.13
N GLN A 136 8.36 21.79 -17.00
CA GLN A 136 6.93 22.09 -16.92
C GLN A 136 6.21 21.59 -18.17
N ALA A 137 5.42 20.52 -18.01
CA ALA A 137 4.41 20.15 -18.98
C ALA A 137 3.25 21.17 -18.92
N GLU A 138 2.51 21.30 -20.02
CA GLU A 138 1.24 22.02 -20.08
C GLU A 138 0.35 21.64 -18.87
N PRO A 139 -0.43 22.60 -18.32
CA PRO A 139 -1.29 22.33 -17.16
C PRO A 139 -2.21 21.11 -17.40
N GLY A 140 -2.01 20.04 -16.62
CA GLY A 140 -2.93 18.88 -16.58
C GLY A 140 -2.41 17.55 -17.14
N GLU A 141 -1.23 17.50 -17.77
CA GLU A 141 -0.72 16.23 -18.33
C GLU A 141 0.08 15.38 -17.33
N VAL A 142 1.08 15.96 -16.65
CA VAL A 142 1.96 15.24 -15.72
C VAL A 142 2.26 16.11 -14.50
N PRO A 143 2.25 15.57 -13.26
CA PRO A 143 2.67 16.30 -12.08
C PRO A 143 4.13 16.78 -12.23
N ARG A 144 4.41 18.03 -11.86
CA ARG A 144 5.76 18.64 -11.94
C ARG A 144 6.85 17.91 -11.16
N ARG A 145 6.47 17.06 -10.22
CA ARG A 145 7.41 16.26 -9.42
C ARG A 145 6.85 14.85 -9.24
N LEU A 146 7.73 13.86 -9.23
CA LEU A 146 7.38 12.46 -8.98
C LEU A 146 8.25 11.91 -7.85
N LEU A 147 7.63 11.23 -6.89
CA LEU A 147 8.33 10.57 -5.79
C LEU A 147 9.01 9.31 -6.32
N VAL A 148 10.32 9.22 -6.17
CA VAL A 148 11.11 8.08 -6.68
C VAL A 148 11.75 7.25 -5.57
N ALA A 149 12.01 7.84 -4.39
CA ALA A 149 12.53 7.10 -3.24
C ALA A 149 12.08 7.75 -1.93
N ALA A 150 11.97 6.95 -0.87
CA ALA A 150 11.63 7.40 0.46
C ALA A 150 12.25 6.47 1.51
N ALA A 151 12.68 7.04 2.64
CA ALA A 151 13.10 6.27 3.80
C ALA A 151 12.79 7.06 5.08
N ALA A 152 12.49 6.34 6.15
CA ALA A 152 12.26 6.93 7.46
C ALA A 152 13.21 6.33 8.50
N ASP A 153 13.83 7.19 9.31
CA ASP A 153 14.72 6.78 10.40
C ASP A 153 14.62 7.82 11.52
N LEU A 154 14.96 7.42 12.74
CA LEU A 154 15.05 8.34 13.88
C LEU A 154 16.31 9.21 13.81
N ASP A 155 17.32 8.76 13.08
CA ASP A 155 18.47 9.57 12.73
C ASP A 155 18.30 10.17 11.33
N GLU A 156 18.35 11.49 11.28
CA GLU A 156 18.22 12.26 10.05
C GLU A 156 19.30 11.93 9.01
N GLY A 157 20.54 11.73 9.45
CA GLY A 157 21.65 11.35 8.59
C GLY A 157 21.43 10.00 7.91
N ARG A 158 20.99 8.99 8.66
CA ARG A 158 20.66 7.67 8.13
C ARG A 158 19.46 7.71 7.18
N ALA A 159 18.40 8.45 7.50
CA ALA A 159 17.25 8.62 6.61
C ALA A 159 17.69 9.22 5.26
N ARG A 160 18.45 10.32 5.29
CA ARG A 160 18.98 10.97 4.08
C ARG A 160 19.93 10.06 3.31
N ALA A 161 20.82 9.35 3.99
CA ALA A 161 21.76 8.42 3.36
C ALA A 161 21.05 7.27 2.65
N ARG A 162 20.01 6.68 3.25
CA ARG A 162 19.20 5.61 2.61
C ARG A 162 18.51 6.09 1.34
N VAL A 163 17.94 7.29 1.35
CA VAL A 163 17.34 7.89 0.15
C VAL A 163 18.40 8.20 -0.90
N ALA A 164 19.54 8.76 -0.49
CA ALA A 164 20.64 9.10 -1.39
C ALA A 164 21.22 7.87 -2.12
N ARG A 165 21.24 6.69 -1.49
CA ARG A 165 21.67 5.42 -2.11
C ARG A 165 20.88 5.08 -3.37
N ALA A 166 19.58 5.34 -3.40
CA ALA A 166 18.75 5.16 -4.60
C ALA A 166 18.76 6.41 -5.50
N ALA A 167 18.71 7.60 -4.92
CA ALA A 167 18.60 8.85 -5.66
C ALA A 167 19.86 9.19 -6.48
N ALA A 168 21.07 8.86 -6.01
CA ALA A 168 22.29 9.17 -6.74
C ALA A 168 22.46 8.35 -8.05
N PRO A 169 22.28 7.01 -8.06
CA PRO A 169 22.20 6.25 -9.30
C PRO A 169 21.08 6.72 -10.23
N LEU A 170 19.91 7.07 -9.69
CA LEU A 170 18.80 7.62 -10.48
C LEU A 170 19.15 8.96 -11.13
N ALA A 171 19.77 9.88 -10.39
CA ALA A 171 20.22 11.17 -10.91
C ALA A 171 21.21 11.00 -12.07
N ARG A 172 22.17 10.07 -11.93
CA ARG A 172 23.07 9.68 -13.04
C ARG A 172 22.31 9.07 -14.21
N ALA A 173 21.35 8.19 -13.95
CA ALA A 173 20.55 7.55 -14.98
C ALA A 173 19.75 8.57 -15.80
N PHE A 174 19.23 9.61 -15.14
CA PHE A 174 18.52 10.73 -15.78
C PHE A 174 19.44 11.84 -16.29
N ALA A 175 20.77 11.72 -16.16
CA ALA A 175 21.71 12.82 -16.43
C ALA A 175 21.28 14.16 -15.82
N ALA A 176 20.75 14.11 -14.59
CA ALA A 176 20.19 15.24 -13.86
C ALA A 176 20.98 15.46 -12.56
N PRO A 177 21.14 16.72 -12.09
CA PRO A 177 21.79 16.99 -10.82
C PRO A 177 20.96 16.45 -9.64
N LEU A 178 21.66 16.03 -8.58
CA LEU A 178 21.07 15.66 -7.29
C LEU A 178 21.31 16.80 -6.29
N GLU A 179 20.22 17.38 -5.80
CA GLU A 179 20.22 18.48 -4.82
C GLU A 179 19.60 18.01 -3.50
N ALA A 180 20.15 18.42 -2.36
CA ALA A 180 19.38 18.46 -1.12
C ALA A 180 18.82 19.87 -0.92
N ALA A 181 17.64 19.96 -0.31
CA ALA A 181 17.01 21.24 0.01
C ALA A 181 17.89 22.16 0.91
N GLU A 182 18.92 21.62 1.56
CA GLU A 182 19.87 22.32 2.43
C GLU A 182 21.31 22.37 1.88
N GLY A 183 21.55 21.97 0.63
CA GLY A 183 22.89 21.98 0.01
C GLY A 183 23.20 20.72 -0.82
N LEU A 184 24.48 20.45 -1.09
CA LEU A 184 24.90 19.22 -1.77
C LEU A 184 24.89 18.05 -0.76
N LEU A 185 24.26 16.94 -1.13
CA LEU A 185 24.39 15.69 -0.37
C LEU A 185 25.82 15.19 -0.47
N ALA A 186 26.43 14.87 0.67
CA ALA A 186 27.64 14.06 0.67
C ALA A 186 27.29 12.71 0.01
N VAL A 187 28.04 12.36 -1.04
CA VAL A 187 27.87 11.08 -1.74
C VAL A 187 28.14 9.98 -0.71
N PRO A 188 27.17 9.11 -0.40
CA PRO A 188 27.41 7.98 0.50
C PRO A 188 28.53 7.11 -0.09
N GLN A 189 29.43 6.58 0.74
CA GLN A 189 30.36 5.54 0.32
C GLN A 189 29.58 4.40 -0.35
N GLU A 190 30.15 3.85 -1.43
CA GLU A 190 29.57 2.73 -2.16
C GLU A 190 29.21 1.60 -1.18
N PRO A 191 27.98 1.06 -1.26
CA PRO A 191 27.50 0.10 -0.28
C PRO A 191 28.31 -1.20 -0.33
N GLU A 192 28.48 -1.83 0.84
CA GLU A 192 28.77 -3.27 0.88
C GLU A 192 27.64 -4.02 0.16
N PRO A 193 27.96 -5.01 -0.69
CA PRO A 193 26.96 -5.75 -1.45
C PRO A 193 26.05 -6.54 -0.49
N SER A 194 24.84 -6.02 -0.29
CA SER A 194 23.74 -6.81 0.28
C SER A 194 23.30 -7.85 -0.75
N PRO A 195 22.86 -9.06 -0.35
CA PRO A 195 22.30 -10.04 -1.28
C PRO A 195 21.25 -9.40 -2.18
N GLU A 196 21.40 -9.58 -3.50
CA GLU A 196 20.60 -8.93 -4.53
C GLU A 196 19.12 -9.31 -4.37
N ALA A 197 18.27 -8.35 -4.00
CA ALA A 197 16.84 -8.54 -4.13
C ALA A 197 16.49 -8.55 -5.63
N PRO A 198 15.74 -9.56 -6.12
CA PRO A 198 15.40 -9.66 -7.53
C PRO A 198 14.51 -8.48 -7.97
N LEU A 199 14.70 -8.03 -9.22
CA LEU A 199 13.77 -7.11 -9.85
C LEU A 199 12.57 -7.90 -10.38
N LEU A 200 11.38 -7.35 -10.20
CA LEU A 200 10.17 -7.93 -10.76
C LEU A 200 9.90 -7.41 -12.19
N PRO A 201 9.30 -8.25 -13.06
CA PRO A 201 8.65 -7.78 -14.28
C PRO A 201 7.62 -6.68 -14.00
N ALA A 202 7.55 -5.70 -14.90
CA ALA A 202 6.67 -4.55 -14.79
C ALA A 202 5.18 -4.92 -14.59
N GLY A 203 4.72 -5.97 -15.28
CA GLY A 203 3.36 -6.48 -15.14
C GLY A 203 3.04 -6.98 -13.73
N LYS A 204 3.97 -7.73 -13.12
CA LYS A 204 3.81 -8.23 -11.74
C LYS A 204 3.84 -7.09 -10.72
N LEU A 205 4.71 -6.11 -10.95
CA LEU A 205 4.90 -4.99 -10.05
C LEU A 205 3.69 -4.04 -10.03
N ALA A 206 3.00 -3.88 -11.17
CA ALA A 206 1.92 -2.90 -11.38
C ALA A 206 0.79 -2.93 -10.33
N ARG A 207 0.44 -4.11 -9.82
CA ARG A 207 -0.69 -4.29 -8.91
C ARG A 207 -0.48 -3.66 -7.54
N PHE A 208 0.71 -3.81 -6.96
CA PHE A 208 0.97 -3.44 -5.58
C PHE A 208 1.92 -2.25 -5.47
N GLU A 209 1.67 -1.30 -4.58
CA GLU A 209 2.54 -0.13 -4.38
C GLU A 209 2.72 0.15 -2.90
N LEU A 210 3.96 0.36 -2.46
CA LEU A 210 4.29 0.77 -1.10
C LEU A 210 4.89 2.18 -1.13
N ARG A 211 4.21 3.13 -0.47
CA ARG A 211 4.68 4.53 -0.43
C ARG A 211 4.26 5.25 0.85
N PRO A 212 4.90 6.40 1.18
CA PRO A 212 4.39 7.31 2.20
C PRO A 212 3.06 7.96 1.78
N GLU A 213 2.09 7.95 2.68
CA GLU A 213 0.79 8.63 2.59
C GLU A 213 0.50 9.38 3.89
N GLY A 214 0.75 10.70 3.88
CA GLY A 214 0.78 11.47 5.12
C GLY A 214 1.79 10.82 6.07
N GLU A 215 1.41 10.61 7.32
CA GLU A 215 2.29 10.06 8.38
C GLU A 215 2.54 8.55 8.32
N ARG A 216 1.98 7.83 7.34
CA ARG A 216 2.03 6.37 7.28
C ARG A 216 2.75 5.89 6.02
N LEU A 217 3.36 4.71 6.07
CA LEU A 217 3.68 3.93 4.87
C LEU A 217 2.48 3.02 4.59
N VAL A 218 2.01 3.00 3.35
CA VAL A 218 0.82 2.25 2.95
C VAL A 218 1.18 1.35 1.77
N LEU A 219 0.85 0.06 1.89
CA LEU A 219 0.83 -0.89 0.79
C LEU A 219 -0.58 -0.93 0.21
N ARG A 220 -0.71 -0.69 -1.08
CA ARG A 220 -1.98 -0.70 -1.82
C ARG A 220 -2.05 -1.81 -2.84
N ASP A 221 -3.28 -2.26 -3.10
CA ASP A 221 -3.68 -3.09 -4.22
C ASP A 221 -4.51 -2.26 -5.20
N HIS A 222 -3.97 -2.03 -6.39
CA HIS A 222 -4.58 -1.25 -7.48
C HIS A 222 -5.57 -2.07 -8.33
N GLU A 223 -5.63 -3.38 -8.14
CA GLU A 223 -6.68 -4.23 -8.72
C GLU A 223 -7.96 -4.16 -7.89
N SER A 224 -7.82 -3.99 -6.58
CA SER A 224 -8.95 -3.95 -5.64
C SER A 224 -9.50 -2.54 -5.47
N LEU A 225 -10.81 -2.38 -5.70
CA LEU A 225 -11.54 -1.15 -5.34
C LEU A 225 -11.88 -1.08 -3.84
N GLY A 226 -11.36 -2.03 -3.04
CA GLY A 226 -11.56 -2.10 -1.61
C GLY A 226 -13.05 -2.19 -1.23
N PRO A 227 -13.50 -1.44 -0.21
CA PRO A 227 -14.91 -1.44 0.21
C PRO A 227 -15.92 -1.14 -0.90
N ARG A 228 -15.52 -0.41 -1.97
CA ARG A 228 -16.41 -0.05 -3.08
C ARG A 228 -16.84 -1.26 -3.90
N GLN A 229 -16.02 -2.31 -3.97
CA GLN A 229 -16.28 -3.47 -4.83
C GLN A 229 -17.62 -4.13 -4.50
N THR A 230 -18.02 -4.11 -3.22
CA THR A 230 -19.27 -4.71 -2.77
C THR A 230 -20.43 -3.72 -2.63
N THR A 231 -20.21 -2.41 -2.86
CA THR A 231 -21.21 -1.35 -2.65
C THR A 231 -22.48 -1.62 -3.46
N ARG A 232 -22.37 -1.85 -4.77
CA ARG A 232 -23.56 -2.12 -5.62
C ARG A 232 -24.34 -3.35 -5.14
N ARG A 233 -23.62 -4.44 -4.85
CA ARG A 233 -24.22 -5.69 -4.35
C ARG A 233 -24.96 -5.45 -3.03
N ASN A 234 -24.32 -4.79 -2.07
CA ASN A 234 -24.89 -4.53 -0.76
C ASN A 234 -26.06 -3.55 -0.81
N THR A 235 -26.03 -2.54 -1.69
CA THR A 235 -27.18 -1.66 -1.93
C THR A 235 -28.37 -2.44 -2.48
N VAL A 236 -28.16 -3.30 -3.49
CA VAL A 236 -29.23 -4.09 -4.10
C VAL A 236 -29.82 -5.09 -3.09
N LEU A 237 -28.97 -5.85 -2.38
CA LEU A 237 -29.43 -6.79 -1.35
C LEU A 237 -30.17 -6.07 -0.22
N GLY A 238 -29.63 -4.94 0.26
CA GLY A 238 -30.26 -4.13 1.29
C GLY A 238 -31.64 -3.62 0.85
N ALA A 239 -31.76 -3.12 -0.38
CA ALA A 239 -33.03 -2.64 -0.93
C ALA A 239 -34.08 -3.76 -1.06
N ILE A 240 -33.68 -4.95 -1.54
CA ILE A 240 -34.56 -6.12 -1.63
C ILE A 240 -35.06 -6.54 -0.23
N LEU A 241 -34.15 -6.61 0.75
CA LEU A 241 -34.50 -6.97 2.13
C LEU A 241 -35.46 -5.95 2.75
N LEU A 242 -35.24 -4.65 2.55
CA LEU A 242 -36.14 -3.62 3.06
C LEU A 242 -37.53 -3.68 2.39
N ALA A 243 -37.61 -4.00 1.09
CA ALA A 243 -38.87 -4.22 0.41
C ALA A 243 -39.61 -5.46 0.95
N LEU A 244 -38.89 -6.55 1.22
CA LEU A 244 -39.45 -7.75 1.84
C LEU A 244 -39.95 -7.46 3.27
N ALA A 245 -39.17 -6.74 4.06
CA ALA A 245 -39.55 -6.33 5.42
C ALA A 245 -40.83 -5.49 5.42
N LEU A 246 -40.99 -4.58 4.45
CA LEU A 246 -42.22 -3.82 4.28
C LEU A 246 -43.42 -4.74 4.04
N GLY A 247 -43.29 -5.74 3.17
CA GLY A 247 -44.32 -6.76 2.95
C GLY A 247 -44.69 -7.52 4.24
N LEU A 248 -43.69 -7.91 5.04
CA LEU A 248 -43.91 -8.59 6.33
C LEU A 248 -44.60 -7.69 7.36
N TRP A 249 -44.22 -6.40 7.44
CA TRP A 249 -44.91 -5.42 8.30
C TRP A 249 -46.39 -5.24 7.91
N ILE A 250 -46.70 -5.23 6.60
CA ILE A 250 -48.08 -5.19 6.12
C ILE A 250 -48.86 -6.43 6.58
N GLN A 251 -48.27 -7.63 6.48
CA GLN A 251 -48.95 -8.85 6.93
C GLN A 251 -49.09 -8.91 8.45
N ALA A 252 -48.11 -8.45 9.22
CA ALA A 252 -48.21 -8.32 10.67
C ALA A 252 -49.37 -7.40 11.07
N ALA A 253 -49.52 -6.25 10.39
CA ALA A 253 -50.61 -5.31 10.62
C ALA A 253 -51.98 -5.90 10.25
N ARG A 254 -52.07 -6.68 9.16
CA ARG A 254 -53.30 -7.40 8.78
C ARG A 254 -53.67 -8.47 9.80
N ALA A 255 -52.71 -9.28 10.25
CA ALA A 255 -52.93 -10.29 11.28
C ALA A 255 -53.40 -9.67 12.61
N LEU A 256 -52.79 -8.54 12.99
CA LEU A 256 -53.17 -7.80 14.21
C LEU A 256 -54.62 -7.31 14.13
N ARG A 257 -55.03 -6.76 12.99
CA ARG A 257 -56.43 -6.33 12.74
C ARG A 257 -57.40 -7.50 12.73
N ALA A 258 -56.97 -8.68 12.29
CA ALA A 258 -57.77 -9.91 12.31
C ALA A 258 -57.81 -10.59 13.70
N GLY A 259 -57.05 -10.10 14.68
CA GLY A 259 -56.99 -10.67 16.03
C GLY A 259 -56.11 -11.92 16.16
N ASP A 260 -55.37 -12.32 15.12
CA ASP A 260 -54.49 -13.50 15.16
C ASP A 260 -53.13 -13.15 15.78
N ARG A 261 -53.02 -13.36 17.10
CA ARG A 261 -51.82 -13.06 17.89
C ARG A 261 -50.59 -13.84 17.43
N ASN A 262 -50.74 -15.10 16.99
CA ASN A 262 -49.61 -15.94 16.62
C ASN A 262 -48.99 -15.46 15.31
N LEU A 263 -49.83 -15.16 14.31
CA LEU A 263 -49.36 -14.61 13.04
C LEU A 263 -48.79 -13.20 13.21
N THR A 264 -49.36 -12.36 14.07
CA THR A 264 -48.78 -11.04 14.38
C THR A 264 -47.35 -11.15 14.92
N ILE A 265 -47.12 -12.03 15.90
CA ILE A 265 -45.78 -12.21 16.48
C ILE A 265 -44.81 -12.76 15.43
N GLY A 266 -45.23 -13.78 14.67
CA GLY A 266 -44.40 -14.40 13.63
C GLY A 266 -43.97 -13.41 12.55
N PHE A 267 -44.93 -12.71 11.94
CA PHE A 267 -44.62 -11.70 10.92
C PHE A 267 -43.87 -10.50 11.49
N GLY A 268 -44.19 -10.05 12.71
CA GLY A 268 -43.51 -8.93 13.36
C GLY A 268 -42.04 -9.22 13.67
N ALA A 269 -41.72 -10.40 14.21
CA ALA A 269 -40.35 -10.82 14.48
C ALA A 269 -39.54 -10.96 13.19
N ALA A 270 -40.12 -11.59 12.16
CA ALA A 270 -39.49 -11.69 10.85
C ALA A 270 -39.26 -10.31 10.22
N ALA A 271 -40.24 -9.42 10.27
CA ALA A 271 -40.13 -8.07 9.73
C ALA A 271 -39.00 -7.29 10.42
N LEU A 272 -38.89 -7.38 11.75
CA LEU A 272 -37.81 -6.72 12.51
C LEU A 272 -36.42 -7.24 12.10
N LEU A 273 -36.24 -8.55 12.04
CA LEU A 273 -34.95 -9.18 11.70
C LEU A 273 -34.52 -8.83 10.26
N VAL A 274 -35.45 -8.89 9.31
CA VAL A 274 -35.19 -8.53 7.91
C VAL A 274 -34.92 -7.03 7.79
N THR A 275 -35.61 -6.18 8.55
CA THR A 275 -35.35 -4.72 8.59
C THR A 275 -33.91 -4.44 9.04
N LEU A 276 -33.48 -5.02 10.17
CA LEU A 276 -32.14 -4.83 10.72
C LEU A 276 -31.06 -5.32 9.75
N THR A 277 -31.29 -6.48 9.12
CA THR A 277 -30.38 -7.04 8.13
C THR A 277 -30.26 -6.13 6.91
N GLY A 278 -31.40 -5.68 6.35
CA GLY A 278 -31.42 -4.75 5.22
C GLY A 278 -30.73 -3.42 5.55
N TYR A 279 -30.98 -2.87 6.74
CA TYR A 279 -30.31 -1.67 7.23
C TYR A 279 -28.79 -1.84 7.35
N ALA A 280 -28.32 -3.00 7.84
CA ALA A 280 -26.90 -3.31 7.91
C ALA A 280 -26.24 -3.33 6.51
N PHE A 281 -26.87 -3.99 5.53
CA PHE A 281 -26.37 -4.01 4.14
C PHE A 281 -26.28 -2.61 3.52
N VAL A 282 -27.32 -1.79 3.68
CA VAL A 282 -27.32 -0.40 3.19
C VAL A 282 -26.28 0.44 3.92
N SER A 283 -26.07 0.22 5.22
CA SER A 283 -25.06 0.94 6.00
C SER A 283 -23.64 0.61 5.55
N VAL A 284 -23.35 -0.68 5.28
CA VAL A 284 -22.07 -1.10 4.69
C VAL A 284 -21.88 -0.49 3.30
N ALA A 285 -22.93 -0.48 2.47
CA ALA A 285 -22.87 0.15 1.15
C ALA A 285 -22.63 1.66 1.24
N ARG A 286 -23.28 2.35 2.17
CA ARG A 286 -23.08 3.79 2.43
C ARG A 286 -21.64 4.08 2.86
N PHE A 287 -21.07 3.24 3.72
CA PHE A 287 -19.67 3.35 4.12
C PHE A 287 -18.74 3.11 2.93
N GLY A 288 -18.95 2.03 2.17
CA GLY A 288 -18.18 1.71 0.97
C GLY A 288 -18.26 2.79 -0.10
N ALA A 289 -19.40 3.46 -0.27
CA ALA A 289 -19.59 4.55 -1.22
C ALA A 289 -18.81 5.83 -0.87
N ARG A 290 -18.49 6.04 0.42
CA ARG A 290 -17.63 7.15 0.88
C ARG A 290 -16.15 6.90 0.66
N TYR A 291 -15.77 5.67 0.30
CA TYR A 291 -14.40 5.35 -0.04
C TYR A 291 -14.11 5.90 -1.44
N HIS A 292 -13.39 7.02 -1.52
CA HIS A 292 -13.12 7.70 -2.80
C HIS A 292 -11.93 7.11 -3.56
N ALA A 293 -10.98 6.51 -2.84
CA ALA A 293 -9.75 6.00 -3.41
C ALA A 293 -9.96 4.93 -4.51
N PRO A 294 -9.18 4.97 -5.60
CA PRO A 294 -9.27 4.01 -6.71
C PRO A 294 -8.58 2.67 -6.43
N SER A 295 -7.99 2.49 -5.25
CA SER A 295 -7.24 1.30 -4.83
C SER A 295 -7.47 0.98 -3.36
N ALA A 296 -7.21 -0.26 -2.94
CA ALA A 296 -7.41 -0.71 -1.56
C ALA A 296 -6.10 -0.70 -0.77
N PRO A 297 -6.05 -0.15 0.46
CA PRO A 297 -4.92 -0.38 1.35
C PRO A 297 -4.98 -1.83 1.86
N LEU A 298 -3.91 -2.57 1.67
CA LEU A 298 -3.73 -3.91 2.24
C LEU A 298 -3.04 -3.86 3.60
N PHE A 299 -2.13 -2.90 3.76
CA PHE A 299 -1.33 -2.73 4.95
C PHE A 299 -0.97 -1.26 5.12
N TRP A 300 -0.94 -0.79 6.36
CA TRP A 300 -0.29 0.48 6.67
C TRP A 300 0.45 0.42 7.99
N VAL A 301 1.57 1.15 8.07
CA VAL A 301 2.40 1.26 9.26
C VAL A 301 2.75 2.71 9.51
N GLY A 302 2.72 3.11 10.77
CA GLY A 302 3.10 4.44 11.21
C GLY A 302 2.84 4.59 12.71
N ARG A 303 3.50 5.57 13.33
CA ARG A 303 3.36 5.86 14.77
C ARG A 303 3.56 4.62 15.66
N ASP A 304 4.56 3.81 15.33
CA ASP A 304 4.92 2.55 16.03
C ASP A 304 3.83 1.45 16.02
N ARG A 305 2.89 1.53 15.07
CA ARG A 305 1.85 0.53 14.90
C ARG A 305 1.65 0.18 13.43
N PHE A 306 1.10 -1.00 13.18
CA PHE A 306 0.68 -1.42 11.86
C PHE A 306 -0.75 -1.97 11.88
N VAL A 307 -1.40 -1.95 10.71
CA VAL A 307 -2.73 -2.52 10.47
C VAL A 307 -2.70 -3.24 9.13
N ILE A 308 -3.46 -4.33 9.04
CA ILE A 308 -3.73 -5.08 7.81
C ILE A 308 -5.22 -4.96 7.50
N ALA A 309 -5.57 -4.71 6.23
CA ALA A 309 -6.93 -4.37 5.83
C ALA A 309 -7.41 -5.03 4.53
N PRO A 310 -8.72 -5.35 4.46
CA PRO A 310 -9.46 -6.07 5.51
C PRO A 310 -8.88 -7.48 5.68
N TRP A 311 -8.83 -7.95 6.94
CA TRP A 311 -8.37 -9.27 7.39
C TRP A 311 -8.70 -10.41 6.39
N VAL A 312 -7.71 -10.84 5.59
CA VAL A 312 -7.86 -11.97 4.64
C VAL A 312 -7.51 -13.31 5.30
N SER A 313 -7.09 -13.32 6.57
CA SER A 313 -6.61 -14.51 7.27
C SER A 313 -7.63 -15.66 7.21
N ARG A 314 -7.26 -16.74 6.50
CA ARG A 314 -8.03 -17.99 6.43
C ARG A 314 -7.81 -18.89 7.65
N THR A 315 -6.82 -18.58 8.49
CA THR A 315 -6.32 -19.47 9.56
C THR A 315 -6.65 -19.02 10.98
N GLY A 316 -7.44 -17.95 11.16
CA GLY A 316 -8.14 -17.71 12.41
C GLY A 316 -7.49 -16.69 13.35
N ALA A 317 -7.67 -15.40 13.02
CA ALA A 317 -7.64 -14.34 14.01
C ALA A 317 -8.94 -13.52 13.91
N VAL A 318 -10.05 -14.12 14.38
CA VAL A 318 -11.13 -13.32 14.97
C VAL A 318 -10.68 -13.11 16.41
N ASP A 319 -10.06 -11.97 16.68
CA ASP A 319 -9.76 -11.58 18.06
C ASP A 319 -11.10 -11.55 18.83
N LEU A 320 -11.23 -12.41 19.84
CA LEU A 320 -12.42 -12.54 20.68
C LEU A 320 -12.44 -11.47 21.81
N LEU A 321 -11.47 -10.55 21.84
CA LEU A 321 -11.35 -9.52 22.86
C LEU A 321 -12.07 -8.21 22.49
N PRO A 322 -12.52 -7.41 23.49
CA PRO A 322 -13.27 -6.16 23.26
C PRO A 322 -12.51 -5.09 22.48
N GLU A 323 -11.18 -5.21 22.43
CA GLU A 323 -10.25 -4.32 21.74
C GLU A 323 -10.31 -4.49 20.20
N GLY A 324 -10.90 -5.60 19.71
CA GLY A 324 -11.08 -5.90 18.30
C GLY A 324 -12.22 -5.15 17.60
N ARG A 325 -12.90 -4.22 18.27
CA ARG A 325 -13.89 -3.34 17.63
C ARG A 325 -13.16 -2.16 16.99
N LEU A 326 -12.99 -2.22 15.66
CA LEU A 326 -12.40 -1.22 14.75
C LEU A 326 -10.90 -1.44 14.52
N GLY A 327 -10.50 -1.97 13.35
CA GLY A 327 -9.15 -1.84 12.78
C GLY A 327 -7.99 -1.76 13.78
N ALA A 328 -7.82 -2.80 14.61
CA ALA A 328 -6.86 -2.78 15.72
C ALA A 328 -5.44 -2.59 15.19
N ALA A 329 -4.87 -1.42 15.48
CA ALA A 329 -3.48 -1.13 15.19
C ALA A 329 -2.59 -1.88 16.18
N ILE A 330 -1.87 -2.87 15.65
CA ILE A 330 -0.96 -3.76 16.37
C ILE A 330 0.35 -3.03 16.59
N ALA A 331 0.89 -3.09 17.80
CA ALA A 331 2.14 -2.43 18.10
C ALA A 331 3.29 -3.11 17.35
N LEU A 332 4.23 -2.34 16.79
CA LEU A 332 5.38 -2.90 16.10
C LEU A 332 6.26 -3.75 17.02
N GLU A 333 6.19 -3.56 18.33
CA GLU A 333 6.88 -4.40 19.31
C GLU A 333 6.38 -5.84 19.38
N GLU A 334 5.17 -6.09 18.89
CA GLU A 334 4.55 -7.41 18.80
C GLU A 334 4.88 -8.12 17.49
N LEU A 335 5.52 -7.43 16.54
CA LEU A 335 6.02 -8.02 15.31
C LEU A 335 7.05 -9.12 15.61
N ARG A 336 6.89 -10.25 14.95
CA ARG A 336 7.85 -11.37 14.98
C ARG A 336 8.68 -11.43 13.72
N ASP A 337 8.01 -11.51 12.59
CA ASP A 337 8.63 -11.63 11.27
C ASP A 337 7.58 -11.35 10.19
N VAL A 338 8.04 -11.17 8.96
CA VAL A 338 7.23 -11.27 7.75
C VAL A 338 7.67 -12.54 7.01
N SER A 339 6.76 -13.46 6.75
CA SER A 339 7.05 -14.75 6.11
C SER A 339 6.23 -14.96 4.85
N THR A 340 6.63 -15.95 4.05
CA THR A 340 5.94 -16.32 2.81
C THR A 340 5.47 -17.78 2.80
N PRO A 341 4.59 -18.20 3.73
CA PRO A 341 4.17 -19.60 3.80
C PRO A 341 3.30 -19.98 2.61
N ARG A 342 3.44 -21.22 2.15
CA ARG A 342 2.57 -21.81 1.14
C ARG A 342 1.23 -22.20 1.77
N ARG A 343 0.12 -21.87 1.11
CA ARG A 343 -1.27 -22.14 1.49
C ARG A 343 -2.01 -22.69 0.27
N ASP A 344 -2.24 -23.99 0.24
CA ASP A 344 -2.82 -24.67 -0.93
C ASP A 344 -2.01 -24.36 -2.21
N ASP A 345 -2.67 -23.82 -3.23
CA ASP A 345 -2.08 -23.39 -4.51
C ASP A 345 -1.53 -21.95 -4.49
N HIS A 346 -1.46 -21.32 -3.32
CA HIS A 346 -1.01 -19.93 -3.16
C HIS A 346 0.18 -19.83 -2.19
N VAL A 347 0.86 -18.68 -2.26
CA VAL A 347 1.85 -18.21 -1.31
C VAL A 347 1.26 -16.97 -0.64
N ALA A 348 1.24 -16.95 0.70
CA ALA A 348 0.82 -15.79 1.47
C ALA A 348 1.99 -14.85 1.71
N VAL A 349 1.75 -13.54 1.73
CA VAL A 349 2.64 -12.60 2.40
C VAL A 349 2.06 -12.35 3.78
N GLU A 350 2.69 -12.93 4.81
CA GLU A 350 2.13 -13.06 6.15
C GLU A 350 2.95 -12.25 7.14
N ILE A 351 2.28 -11.47 8.00
CA ILE A 351 2.90 -10.81 9.15
C ILE A 351 2.62 -11.65 10.39
N ASN A 352 3.68 -12.10 11.05
CA ASN A 352 3.60 -12.83 12.31
C ASN A 352 3.66 -11.85 13.48
N SER A 353 2.72 -11.97 14.41
CA SER A 353 2.66 -11.13 15.61
C SER A 353 2.36 -11.92 16.88
N ASP A 354 2.35 -11.26 18.04
CA ASP A 354 1.80 -11.81 19.30
C ASP A 354 0.34 -12.26 19.18
N HIS A 355 -0.42 -11.74 18.21
CA HIS A 355 -1.82 -12.07 17.96
C HIS A 355 -1.98 -13.22 16.94
N GLY A 356 -0.87 -13.80 16.47
CA GLY A 356 -0.86 -14.84 15.44
C GLY A 356 -0.51 -14.32 14.04
N PRO A 357 -0.52 -15.22 13.05
CA PRO A 357 -0.26 -14.89 11.65
C PRO A 357 -1.42 -14.15 11.01
N MET A 358 -1.10 -13.12 10.22
CA MET A 358 -2.08 -12.35 9.46
C MET A 358 -1.60 -12.19 8.02
N ASP A 359 -2.40 -12.70 7.08
CA ASP A 359 -2.13 -12.57 5.65
C ASP A 359 -2.40 -11.13 5.19
N VAL A 360 -1.37 -10.48 4.61
CA VAL A 360 -1.49 -9.19 3.93
C VAL A 360 -2.15 -9.38 2.57
N PHE A 361 -1.69 -10.37 1.80
CA PHE A 361 -2.33 -10.85 0.59
C PHE A 361 -1.87 -12.28 0.23
N LEU A 362 -2.57 -12.90 -0.74
CA LEU A 362 -2.25 -14.20 -1.33
C LEU A 362 -1.90 -14.01 -2.80
N THR A 363 -0.96 -14.79 -3.32
CA THR A 363 -0.59 -14.81 -4.74
C THR A 363 -0.20 -16.24 -5.17
N ASP A 364 -0.32 -16.58 -6.45
CA ASP A 364 0.23 -17.80 -7.03
C ASP A 364 1.73 -17.67 -7.39
N ASP A 365 2.33 -16.50 -7.16
CA ASP A 365 3.69 -16.15 -7.54
C ASP A 365 4.63 -15.98 -6.34
N GLU A 366 5.54 -16.94 -6.16
CA GLU A 366 6.48 -16.98 -5.04
C GLU A 366 7.54 -15.85 -5.10
N GLU A 367 7.91 -15.42 -6.30
CA GLU A 367 8.86 -14.33 -6.51
C GLU A 367 8.23 -13.00 -6.09
N LEU A 368 6.97 -12.79 -6.47
CA LEU A 368 6.18 -11.61 -6.07
C LEU A 368 5.99 -11.58 -4.54
N ALA A 369 5.64 -12.72 -3.92
CA ALA A 369 5.49 -12.82 -2.48
C ALA A 369 6.80 -12.48 -1.75
N SER A 370 7.93 -13.03 -2.21
CA SER A 370 9.24 -12.81 -1.62
C SER A 370 9.69 -11.35 -1.71
N PHE A 371 9.47 -10.72 -2.86
CA PHE A 371 9.76 -9.30 -3.08
C PHE A 371 8.98 -8.41 -2.11
N TRP A 372 7.66 -8.61 -1.99
CA TRP A 372 6.84 -7.79 -1.11
C TRP A 372 7.07 -8.08 0.37
N ALA A 373 7.39 -9.33 0.75
CA ALA A 373 7.80 -9.64 2.10
C ALA A 373 9.07 -8.87 2.50
N ALA A 374 10.08 -8.81 1.62
CA ALA A 374 11.29 -8.02 1.85
C ALA A 374 11.00 -6.51 1.98
N ALA A 375 10.16 -5.96 1.08
CA ALA A 375 9.75 -4.56 1.13
C ALA A 375 9.00 -4.22 2.43
N LEU A 376 8.14 -5.11 2.91
CA LEU A 376 7.41 -4.97 4.17
C LEU A 376 8.33 -5.06 5.39
N ARG A 377 9.27 -6.02 5.45
CA ARG A 377 10.25 -6.09 6.55
C ARG A 377 11.01 -4.78 6.69
N ARG A 378 11.47 -4.21 5.58
CA ARG A 378 12.15 -2.91 5.57
C ARG A 378 11.22 -1.80 6.08
N ALA A 379 10.00 -1.69 5.54
CA ALA A 379 9.06 -0.65 5.96
C ALA A 379 8.64 -0.74 7.43
N LEU A 380 8.50 -1.94 7.98
CA LEU A 380 8.26 -2.17 9.40
C LEU A 380 9.46 -1.73 10.24
N GLY A 381 10.69 -2.08 9.82
CA GLY A 381 11.93 -1.62 10.47
C GLY A 381 12.09 -0.10 10.44
N ASP A 382 11.78 0.53 9.30
CA ASP A 382 11.77 1.99 9.11
C ASP A 382 10.75 2.71 10.00
N MET A 383 9.82 1.99 10.64
CA MET A 383 8.77 2.57 11.49
C MET A 383 8.82 2.12 12.96
N ALA A 384 9.68 1.17 13.30
CA ALA A 384 9.82 0.64 14.67
C ALA A 384 10.42 1.68 15.63
N HIS A 385 9.88 1.77 16.84
CA HIS A 385 10.42 2.59 17.92
C HIS A 385 11.56 1.89 18.69
N PRO A 386 12.67 2.58 19.03
CA PRO A 386 13.88 1.99 19.61
C PRO A 386 13.70 1.58 21.06
N LYS A 387 12.78 2.24 21.77
CA LYS A 387 12.41 1.94 23.15
C LYS A 387 10.97 1.41 23.21
N ALA A 388 10.62 0.47 22.34
CA ALA A 388 9.48 -0.40 22.62
C ALA A 388 9.74 -1.03 23.99
N ARG A 389 9.03 -0.57 25.03
CA ARG A 389 9.13 -1.17 26.37
C ARG A 389 8.60 -2.58 26.21
N ALA A 390 9.51 -3.55 26.06
CA ALA A 390 9.18 -4.94 25.79
C ALA A 390 7.91 -5.33 26.55
N SER A 391 6.83 -5.64 25.82
CA SER A 391 5.56 -6.02 26.42
C SER A 391 5.77 -7.12 27.47
N ALA A 392 4.87 -7.27 28.45
CA ALA A 392 5.02 -8.33 29.45
C ALA A 392 5.23 -9.72 28.80
N ARG A 393 4.62 -9.94 27.63
CA ARG A 393 4.81 -11.12 26.80
C ARG A 393 6.19 -11.18 26.13
N LYS A 394 6.70 -10.07 25.59
CA LYS A 394 8.07 -10.02 25.05
C LYS A 394 9.10 -10.30 26.14
N ARG A 395 8.94 -9.72 27.33
CA ARG A 395 9.81 -10.01 28.49
C ARG A 395 9.72 -11.47 28.93
N ALA A 396 8.51 -12.02 29.01
CA ALA A 396 8.32 -13.43 29.37
C ALA A 396 8.98 -14.38 28.35
N ARG A 397 8.93 -14.04 27.05
CA ARG A 397 9.62 -14.79 25.99
C ARG A 397 11.13 -14.62 26.02
N GLU A 398 11.64 -13.41 26.22
CA GLU A 398 13.07 -13.16 26.34
C GLU A 398 13.65 -13.96 27.51
N ARG A 399 12.91 -14.04 28.64
CA ARG A 399 13.25 -14.93 29.77
C ARG A 399 13.17 -16.42 29.43
N ALA A 400 12.13 -16.84 28.71
CA ALA A 400 11.98 -18.23 28.30
C ALA A 400 13.07 -18.65 27.28
N ALA A 401 13.49 -17.74 26.39
CA ALA A 401 14.54 -17.97 25.41
C ALA A 401 15.95 -17.87 26.00
N SER A 402 16.15 -17.06 27.06
CA SER A 402 17.41 -16.99 27.80
C SER A 402 17.62 -18.15 28.77
N GLY A 403 16.63 -19.04 28.94
CA GLY A 403 16.69 -20.15 29.89
C GLY A 403 16.61 -19.72 31.36
N GLU A 404 16.30 -18.44 31.64
CA GLU A 404 16.01 -17.95 32.98
C GLU A 404 14.59 -18.37 33.36
N ALA A 405 14.45 -19.60 33.90
CA ALA A 405 13.26 -19.97 34.65
C ALA A 405 13.11 -19.06 35.88
N ALA A 406 11.85 -18.68 36.15
CA ALA A 406 11.45 -17.66 37.13
C ALA A 406 11.93 -17.90 38.56
#